data_AF-A0A352Y496-F1
#
_entry.id   AF-A0A352Y496-F1
#
_cell.length_a   1.000
_cell.length_b   1.000
_cell.length_c   1.000
_cell.angle_alpha   90.00
_cell.angle_beta   90.00
_cell.angle_gamma   90.00
#
_symmetry.space_group_name_H-M   'P 1'
#
loop_
_entity.id
_entity.type
_entity.pdbx_description
1 polymer ?
#
loop_
_entity_poly.entity_id
_entity_poly.type
_entity_poly.pdbx_seq_one_letter_code
_entity_poly.pdbx_strand_id
1 'polypeptide(L)' 'DRIIVLSRGNIVEEGNHELLMRQGGHYAQLYNTYFRHQSPDYRPGEGFVPVLIPVTDTE' A
#
# COMPACT_ATOMS: atom_id res chain seq x y z
N ASP A 1 9.54 9.88 7.49
CA ASP A 1 9.30 8.51 7.99
C ASP A 1 10.10 7.47 7.24
N ARG A 2 10.58 6.45 7.96
CA ARG A 2 11.32 5.31 7.40
C ARG A 2 10.68 4.03 7.91
N ILE A 3 10.28 3.17 6.98
CA ILE A 3 9.61 1.90 7.23
C ILE A 3 10.53 0.79 6.72
N ILE A 4 10.71 -0.24 7.54
CA ILE A 4 11.50 -1.43 7.21
C ILE A 4 10.60 -2.65 7.31
N VAL A 5 10.49 -3.40 6.23
CA VAL A 5 9.75 -4.66 6.19
C VAL A 5 10.74 -5.80 6.45
N LEU A 6 10.47 -6.57 7.49
CA LEU A 6 11.24 -7.73 7.87
C LEU A 6 10.50 -9.01 7.49
N SER A 7 11.20 -9.94 6.86
CA SER A 7 10.71 -11.29 6.61
C SER A 7 11.79 -12.30 6.96
N ARG A 8 11.44 -13.25 7.84
CA ARG A 8 12.34 -14.31 8.32
C ARG A 8 13.72 -13.78 8.78
N GLY A 9 13.70 -12.67 9.54
CA GLY A 9 14.91 -12.04 10.07
C GLY A 9 15.74 -11.23 9.07
N ASN A 10 15.28 -11.06 7.83
CA ASN A 10 15.95 -10.26 6.81
C ASN A 10 15.11 -9.03 6.44
N ILE A 11 15.79 -7.95 6.07
CA ILE A 11 15.13 -6.77 5.48
C ILE A 11 14.78 -7.11 4.04
N VAL A 12 13.50 -7.06 3.71
CA VAL A 12 13.01 -7.33 2.35
C VAL A 12 12.58 -6.07 1.62
N GLU A 13 12.14 -5.04 2.33
CA GLU A 13 11.80 -3.74 1.76
C GLU A 13 12.16 -2.62 2.73
N GLU A 14 12.59 -1.48 2.18
CA GLU A 14 12.88 -0.28 2.94
C GLU A 14 12.41 0.94 2.15
N GLY A 15 11.74 1.87 2.82
CA GLY A 15 11.30 3.11 2.18
C GLY A 15 10.42 3.96 3.07
N ASN A 16 9.83 5.00 2.49
CA ASN A 16 8.72 5.69 3.11
C ASN A 16 7.39 5.04 2.67
N HIS A 17 6.29 5.50 3.26
CA HIS A 17 4.98 4.92 3.00
C HIS A 17 4.60 4.98 1.51
N GLU A 18 4.73 6.15 0.86
CA GLU A 18 4.40 6.31 -0.56
C GLU A 18 5.21 5.39 -1.47
N LEU A 19 6.52 5.29 -1.23
CA LEU A 19 7.41 4.46 -2.02
C LEU A 19 7.02 2.98 -1.92
N LEU A 20 6.81 2.48 -0.70
CA LEU A 20 6.46 1.08 -0.45
C LEU A 20 5.05 0.74 -0.99
N MET A 21 4.11 1.68 -0.93
CA MET A 21 2.78 1.52 -1.53
C MET A 21 2.84 1.49 -3.06
N ARG A 22 3.61 2.39 -3.69
CA ARG A 22 3.82 2.40 -5.14
C ARG A 22 4.51 1.14 -5.62
N GLN A 23 5.44 0.60 -4.84
CA GLN A 23 6.11 -0.67 -5.14
C GLN A 23 5.15 -1.87 -5.10
N GLY A 24 4.03 -1.78 -4.39
CA GLY A 24 3.03 -2.85 -4.35
C GLY A 24 3.53 -4.13 -3.68
N GLY A 25 4.58 -4.03 -2.86
CA GLY A 25 5.27 -5.16 -2.23
C GLY A 25 4.54 -5.73 -1.00
N HIS A 26 5.30 -6.41 -0.15
CA HIS A 26 4.85 -7.01 1.10
C HIS A 26 4.19 -5.98 2.02
N TYR A 27 4.74 -4.76 2.12
CA TYR A 27 4.13 -3.71 2.91
C TYR A 27 2.73 -3.35 2.40
N ALA A 28 2.57 -3.18 1.07
CA ALA A 28 1.29 -2.87 0.44
C ALA A 28 0.26 -3.98 0.63
N GLN A 29 0.65 -5.24 0.50
CA GLN A 29 -0.25 -6.38 0.71
C GLN A 29 -0.74 -6.48 2.15
N LEU A 30 0.17 -6.35 3.14
CA LEU A 30 -0.19 -6.33 4.55
C LEU A 30 -1.15 -5.19 4.85
N TYR A 31 -0.80 -3.97 4.43
CA TYR A 31 -1.63 -2.80 4.65
C TYR A 31 -3.04 -2.97 4.06
N ASN A 32 -3.12 -3.44 2.82
CA ASN A 32 -4.38 -3.71 2.13
C ASN A 32 -5.23 -4.80 2.80
N THR A 33 -4.60 -5.78 3.46
CA THR A 33 -5.32 -6.88 4.10
C THR A 33 -5.88 -6.47 5.46
N TYR A 34 -5.11 -5.70 6.23
CA TYR A 34 -5.47 -5.37 7.62
C TYR A 34 -6.27 -4.07 7.75
N PHE A 35 -6.01 -3.06 6.91
CA PHE A 35 -6.56 -1.71 7.11
C PHE A 35 -7.79 -1.39 6.27
N ARG A 36 -8.14 -2.23 5.29
CA ARG A 36 -9.25 -1.98 4.37
C ARG A 36 -10.65 -2.08 5.02
N HIS A 37 -10.75 -2.49 6.28
CA HIS A 37 -12.03 -2.67 6.99
C HIS A 37 -12.19 -1.88 8.30
N GLN A 38 -11.18 -1.15 8.80
CA GLN A 38 -11.22 -0.56 10.16
C GLN A 38 -10.94 0.94 10.27
N SER A 39 -10.77 1.69 9.18
CA SER A 39 -10.68 3.15 9.28
C SER A 39 -12.04 3.81 9.00
N PRO A 40 -12.80 4.22 10.03
CA PRO A 40 -13.94 5.13 9.85
C PRO A 40 -13.50 6.50 9.31
N ASP A 41 -12.24 6.88 9.49
CA ASP A 41 -11.63 8.11 8.99
C ASP A 41 -10.80 7.91 7.70
N TYR A 42 -11.20 6.95 6.85
CA TYR A 42 -10.57 6.83 5.52
C TYR A 42 -10.90 8.06 4.67
N ARG A 43 -9.87 8.84 4.34
CA ARG A 43 -9.97 10.00 3.44
C ARG A 43 -9.48 9.64 2.04
N PRO A 44 -10.36 9.61 1.02
CA PRO A 44 -9.92 9.45 -0.36
C PRO A 44 -8.97 10.59 -0.75
N GLY A 45 -7.73 10.27 -1.13
CA GLY A 45 -6.67 11.25 -1.45
C GLY A 45 -5.64 11.51 -0.34
N GLU A 46 -5.94 11.14 0.92
CA GLU A 46 -4.96 11.06 2.03
C GLU A 46 -4.68 9.59 2.43
N GLY A 47 -5.43 8.64 1.86
CA GLY A 47 -5.26 7.19 2.03
C GLY A 47 -4.68 6.49 0.80
N PHE A 48 -3.97 5.38 1.04
CA PHE A 48 -2.94 4.85 0.15
C PHE A 48 -3.33 3.57 -0.60
N VAL A 49 -4.45 3.59 -1.33
CA VAL A 49 -4.74 2.54 -2.32
C VAL A 49 -5.00 3.21 -3.66
N PRO A 50 -4.16 3.01 -4.68
CA PRO A 50 -4.58 3.34 -6.03
C PRO A 50 -5.76 2.41 -6.37
N VAL A 51 -6.94 2.97 -6.56
CA VAL A 51 -8.01 2.28 -7.28
C VAL A 51 -7.45 2.05 -8.68
N LEU A 52 -7.09 0.80 -8.98
CA LEU A 52 -6.87 0.36 -10.35
C LEU A 52 -8.22 0.49 -11.05
N ILE A 53 -8.49 1.67 -11.63
CA ILE A 53 -9.55 1.81 -12.61
C ILE A 53 -9.05 1.01 -13.81
N PRO A 54 -9.69 -0.11 -14.20
CA PRO A 54 -9.39 -0.70 -15.48
C PRO A 54 -9.77 0.36 -16.52
N VAL A 55 -8.76 0.94 -17.16
CA VAL A 55 -8.98 1.70 -18.40
C VAL A 55 -9.51 0.70 -19.39
N THR A 56 -10.84 0.62 -19.45
CA THR A 56 -11.52 -0.04 -20.55
C THR A 56 -11.33 0.88 -21.73
N ASP A 57 -10.37 0.49 -22.56
CA ASP A 57 -10.26 0.84 -23.95
C ASP A 57 -11.64 0.64 -24.59
N THR A 58 -12.35 1.73 -24.90
CA THR A 58 -13.50 1.75 -25.82
C THR A 58 -13.72 3.18 -26.33
N GLU A 59 -13.50 3.32 -27.65
CA GLU A 59 -13.75 4.41 -28.60
C GLU A 59 -12.72 5.55 -28.73
#